data_AF-A0A7W0V018-F1
#
_entry.id   AF-A0A7W0V018-F1
#
_cell.length_a   1.000
_cell.length_b   1.000
_cell.length_c   1.000
_cell.angle_alpha   90.00
_cell.angle_beta   90.00
_cell.angle_gamma   90.00
#
_symmetry.space_group_name_H-M   'P 1'
#
loop_
_entity.id
_entity.type
_entity.pdbx_description
1 polymer ?
#
loop_
_entity_poly.entity_id
_entity_poly.type
_entity_poly.pdbx_seq_one_letter_code
_entity_poly.pdbx_strand_id
1 'polypeptide(L)'
;MLGVVPLLVLVGDDKKSVRAFERTVDGRMLELFAKPDASPLRLVDAETGSLWDFTGKAVVGQLAGRQLSKITVLNDYWFDWKAYHPNTTIYTLGAR
;
A
#
# COMPACT_ATOMS: atom_id res chain seq x y z
N MET A 1 -14.46 1.48 16.88
CA MET A 1 -13.41 0.50 16.58
C MET A 1 -13.16 0.56 15.08
N LEU A 2 -11.99 1.02 14.64
CA LEU A 2 -11.60 0.85 13.24
C LEU A 2 -11.32 -0.65 13.09
N GLY A 3 -12.17 -1.36 12.35
CA GLY A 3 -11.91 -2.75 11.97
C GLY A 3 -10.53 -2.83 11.31
N VAL A 4 -9.81 -3.93 11.54
CA VAL A 4 -8.44 -4.11 11.07
C VAL A 4 -8.44 -4.20 9.54
N VAL A 5 -8.39 -3.06 8.84
CA VAL A 5 -8.32 -3.03 7.38
C VAL A 5 -6.96 -3.62 6.97
N PRO A 6 -6.92 -4.74 6.23
CA PRO A 6 -5.66 -5.29 5.74
C PRO A 6 -5.04 -4.30 4.74
N LEU A 7 -3.93 -3.68 5.14
CA LEU A 7 -3.29 -2.62 4.38
C LEU A 7 -2.16 -3.18 3.50
N LEU A 8 -2.07 -2.67 2.27
CA LEU A 8 -0.89 -2.75 1.41
C LEU A 8 -0.41 -1.33 1.14
N VAL A 9 0.88 -1.05 1.37
CA VAL A 9 1.52 0.22 1.01
C VAL A 9 2.59 -0.04 -0.04
N LEU A 10 2.58 0.72 -1.12
CA LEU A 10 3.51 0.60 -2.24
C LEU A 10 4.26 1.92 -2.44
N VAL A 11 5.55 1.79 -2.73
CA VAL A 11 6.38 2.87 -3.25
C VAL A 11 6.66 2.57 -4.72
N GLY A 12 6.42 3.56 -5.59
CA GLY A 12 6.66 3.43 -7.02
C GLY A 12 8.16 3.38 -7.36
N ASP A 13 8.45 3.07 -8.62
CA ASP A 13 9.83 2.96 -9.12
C ASP A 13 10.58 4.31 -9.06
N ASP A 14 9.83 5.42 -9.08
CA ASP A 14 10.34 6.79 -8.90
C ASP A 14 10.81 7.10 -7.47
N LYS A 15 10.61 6.16 -6.53
CA LYS A 15 10.93 6.28 -5.10
C LYS A 15 10.23 7.44 -4.39
N LYS A 16 9.15 7.98 -4.97
CA LYS A 16 8.42 9.16 -4.47
C LYS A 16 6.92 8.92 -4.39
N SER A 17 6.35 8.27 -5.40
CA SER A 17 4.94 7.96 -5.46
C SER A 17 4.59 6.90 -4.42
N VAL A 18 3.64 7.21 -3.54
CA VAL A 18 3.11 6.27 -2.54
C VAL A 18 1.65 5.97 -2.86
N ARG A 19 1.26 4.71 -2.75
CA ARG A 19 -0.14 4.27 -2.84
C ARG A 19 -0.45 3.31 -1.71
N ALA A 20 -1.66 3.38 -1.19
CA ALA A 20 -2.17 2.35 -0.29
C ALA A 20 -3.47 1.75 -0.78
N PHE A 21 -3.67 0.49 -0.44
CA PHE A 21 -4.84 -0.28 -0.82
C PHE A 21 -5.32 -1.13 0.35
N GLU A 22 -6.62 -1.36 0.40
CA GLU A 22 -7.15 -2.52 1.10
C GLU A 22 -6.82 -3.77 0.26
N ARG A 23 -6.16 -4.76 0.89
CA ARG A 23 -5.73 -5.99 0.20
C ARG A 23 -6.74 -7.14 0.32
N THR A 24 -8.01 -6.82 0.53
CA THR A 24 -9.12 -7.77 0.49
C THR A 24 -9.80 -7.70 -0.87
N VAL A 25 -9.95 -8.85 -1.55
CA VAL A 25 -10.67 -8.97 -2.83
C VAL A 25 -11.63 -10.14 -2.72
N ASP A 26 -12.90 -9.93 -3.06
CA ASP A 26 -13.94 -10.97 -3.03
C ASP A 26 -13.99 -11.73 -1.68
N GLY A 27 -13.81 -11.01 -0.57
CA GLY A 27 -13.82 -11.57 0.79
C GLY A 27 -12.53 -12.29 1.21
N ARG A 28 -11.51 -12.33 0.34
CA ARG A 28 -10.22 -12.97 0.63
C ARG A 28 -9.12 -11.95 0.83
N MET A 29 -8.37 -12.10 1.91
CA MET A 29 -7.20 -11.29 2.20
C MET A 29 -6.01 -11.81 1.38
N LEU A 30 -5.45 -10.98 0.50
CA LEU A 30 -4.34 -11.36 -0.37
C LEU A 30 -2.99 -11.17 0.32
N GLU A 31 -2.07 -12.11 0.13
CA GLU A 31 -0.66 -11.96 0.47
C GLU A 31 0.11 -11.60 -0.80
N LEU A 32 0.63 -10.37 -0.85
CA LEU A 32 1.26 -9.80 -2.04
C LEU A 32 2.73 -9.52 -1.77
N PHE A 33 3.61 -10.06 -2.62
CA PHE A 33 5.05 -9.85 -2.54
C PHE A 33 5.55 -9.08 -3.75
N ALA A 34 6.44 -8.11 -3.54
CA ALA A 34 7.11 -7.45 -4.64
C ALA A 34 8.01 -8.46 -5.38
N LYS A 35 7.89 -8.51 -6.70
CA LYS A 35 8.80 -9.30 -7.53
C LYS A 35 10.18 -8.61 -7.51
N PRO A 36 11.25 -9.31 -7.13
CA PRO A 36 12.60 -8.74 -7.14
C PRO A 36 12.96 -8.21 -8.54
N ASP A 37 13.64 -7.07 -8.57
CA ASP A 37 14.19 -6.43 -9.77
C ASP A 37 13.18 -6.15 -10.90
N ALA A 38 11.88 -6.14 -10.60
CA ALA A 38 10.85 -5.83 -11.58
C ALA A 38 10.70 -4.31 -11.75
N SER A 39 10.84 -3.84 -13.00
CA SER A 39 10.51 -2.48 -13.43
C SER A 39 9.67 -2.55 -14.72
N PRO A 40 8.41 -2.04 -14.72
CA PRO A 40 7.74 -1.40 -13.59
C PRO A 40 7.42 -2.35 -12.44
N LEU A 41 7.20 -1.83 -11.23
CA LEU A 41 6.82 -2.62 -10.04
C LEU A 41 5.73 -3.66 -10.38
N ARG A 42 5.97 -4.90 -9.95
CA ARG A 42 5.01 -5.99 -10.00
C ARG A 42 4.92 -6.67 -8.65
N LEU A 43 3.71 -7.01 -8.25
CA LEU A 43 3.45 -7.85 -7.09
C LEU A 43 2.99 -9.23 -7.55
N VAL A 44 3.29 -10.26 -6.78
CA VAL A 44 2.77 -11.62 -6.95
C VAL A 44 1.87 -11.95 -5.76
N ASP A 45 0.65 -12.43 -6.04
CA ASP A 45 -0.21 -13.05 -5.04
C ASP A 45 0.31 -14.44 -4.70
N ALA A 46 0.58 -14.70 -3.42
CA ALA A 46 1.22 -15.92 -2.94
C ALA A 46 0.43 -17.19 -3.26
N GLU A 47 -0.91 -17.09 -3.26
CA GLU A 47 -1.76 -18.27 -3.37
C GLU A 47 -2.20 -18.55 -4.82
N THR A 48 -2.44 -17.53 -5.66
CA THR A 48 -2.82 -17.75 -7.07
C THR A 48 -1.69 -17.53 -8.07
N GLY A 49 -0.57 -16.94 -7.67
CA GLY A 49 0.49 -16.50 -8.57
C GLY A 49 0.08 -15.33 -9.49
N SER A 50 -1.09 -14.73 -9.29
CA SER A 50 -1.54 -13.59 -10.10
C SER A 50 -0.60 -12.40 -9.93
N LEU A 51 -0.33 -11.70 -11.04
CA LEU A 51 0.52 -10.51 -11.04
C LEU A 51 -0.32 -9.25 -10.95
N TRP A 52 0.10 -8.34 -10.08
CA TRP A 52 -0.55 -7.05 -9.87
C TRP A 52 0.41 -5.91 -10.20
N ASP A 53 -0.11 -4.82 -10.75
CA ASP A 53 0.66 -3.61 -11.04
C ASP A 53 0.54 -2.55 -9.93
N PHE A 54 1.31 -1.47 -10.06
CA PHE A 54 1.30 -0.34 -9.12
C PHE A 54 -0.06 0.38 -9.01
N THR A 55 -1.00 0.14 -9.93
CA THR A 55 -2.37 0.68 -9.85
C THR A 55 -3.28 -0.14 -8.94
N GLY A 56 -2.80 -1.29 -8.47
CA GLY A 56 -3.60 -2.25 -7.71
C GLY A 56 -4.47 -3.10 -8.63
N LYS A 57 -4.15 -3.20 -9.92
CA LYS A 57 -4.87 -4.05 -10.87
C LYS A 57 -4.14 -5.37 -11.06
N ALA A 58 -4.87 -6.47 -11.00
CA ALA A 58 -4.38 -7.77 -11.43
C ALA A 58 -4.30 -7.78 -12.96
N VAL A 59 -3.09 -7.94 -13.49
CA VAL A 59 -2.81 -7.88 -14.93
C VAL A 59 -2.61 -9.26 -15.55
N VAL A 60 -2.25 -10.26 -14.75
CA VAL A 60 -2.01 -11.65 -15.21
C VAL A 60 -2.50 -12.62 -14.14
N GLY A 61 -2.96 -13.80 -14.56
CA GLY A 61 -3.33 -14.91 -13.67
C GLY A 61 -4.82 -15.01 -13.39
N GLN A 62 -5.18 -15.88 -12.46
CA GLN A 62 -6.58 -16.20 -12.12
C GLN A 62 -7.39 -14.97 -11.71
N LEU A 63 -6.77 -13.97 -11.09
CA LEU A 63 -7.43 -12.76 -10.63
C LEU A 63 -7.40 -11.62 -11.65
N ALA A 64 -6.93 -11.85 -12.89
CA ALA A 64 -6.79 -10.80 -13.90
C ALA A 64 -8.08 -9.97 -14.08
N GLY A 65 -7.93 -8.65 -14.12
CA GLY A 65 -9.04 -7.70 -14.20
C GLY A 65 -9.58 -7.23 -12.85
N ARG A 66 -9.29 -7.93 -11.75
CA ARG A 66 -9.62 -7.45 -10.40
C ARG A 66 -8.81 -6.21 -10.03
N GLN A 67 -9.39 -5.39 -9.16
CA GLN A 67 -8.86 -4.10 -8.73
C GLN A 67 -8.92 -4.00 -7.21
N LEU A 68 -7.79 -3.67 -6.58
CA LEU A 68 -7.72 -3.35 -5.17
C LEU A 68 -8.40 -2.01 -4.90
N SER A 69 -9.11 -1.92 -3.78
CA SER A 69 -9.70 -0.68 -3.28
C SER A 69 -8.60 0.26 -2.79
N LYS A 70 -8.54 1.47 -3.36
CA LYS A 70 -7.56 2.49 -2.94
C LYS A 70 -7.92 3.06 -1.58
N ILE A 71 -6.90 3.29 -0.76
CA ILE A 71 -6.99 4.05 0.49
C ILE A 71 -6.32 5.39 0.26
N THR A 72 -7.00 6.46 0.65
CA THR A 72 -6.46 7.82 0.58
C THR A 72 -5.24 7.93 1.48
N VAL A 73 -4.12 8.38 0.91
CA VAL A 73 -2.88 8.62 1.63
C VAL A 73 -2.36 10.02 1.33
N LEU A 74 -1.67 10.57 2.32
CA LEU A 74 -0.93 11.81 2.21
C LEU A 74 0.54 11.51 2.50
N ASN A 75 1.40 11.81 1.53
CA ASN A 75 2.85 11.80 1.70
C ASN A 75 3.30 13.26 1.81
N ASP A 76 3.78 13.67 2.98
CA ASP A 76 4.02 15.07 3.28
C ASP A 76 5.28 15.27 4.13
N TYR A 77 5.84 16.46 4.06
CA TYR A 77 6.92 16.86 4.95
C TYR A 77 6.39 17.12 6.35
N TRP A 78 7.21 16.81 7.36
CA TRP A 78 6.86 17.05 8.76
C TRP A 78 6.53 18.53 9.04
N PHE A 79 7.28 19.47 8.46
CA PHE A 79 7.06 20.90 8.69
C PHE A 79 5.75 21.38 8.08
N ASP A 80 5.36 20.86 6.91
CA ASP A 80 4.08 21.15 6.26
C ASP A 80 2.95 20.60 7.12
N TRP A 81 3.00 19.31 7.47
CA TRP A 81 2.03 18.68 8.39
C TRP A 81 1.84 19.49 9.67
N LYS A 82 2.94 19.91 10.31
CA LYS A 82 2.88 20.67 11.57
C LYS A 82 2.28 22.06 11.38
N ALA A 83 2.44 22.69 10.22
CA ALA A 83 1.88 24.01 9.94
C ALA A 83 0.33 23.99 9.92
N TYR A 84 -0.29 22.95 9.35
CA TYR A 84 -1.76 22.79 9.34
C TYR A 84 -2.31 21.87 10.45
N HIS A 85 -1.44 21.18 11.20
CA HIS A 85 -1.77 20.45 12.42
C HIS A 85 -0.92 20.90 13.62
N PRO A 86 -1.15 22.11 14.16
CA PRO A 86 -0.28 22.73 15.15
C PRO A 86 -0.23 22.00 16.51
N ASN A 87 -1.17 21.10 16.79
CA ASN A 87 -1.18 20.31 18.03
C ASN A 87 -0.46 18.97 17.92
N THR A 88 0.00 18.54 16.74
CA THR A 88 0.76 17.29 16.58
C THR A 88 2.04 17.32 17.41
N THR A 89 2.26 16.31 18.25
CA THR A 89 3.48 16.13 19.04
C THR A 89 4.36 15.03 18.46
N ILE A 90 5.66 15.08 18.73
CA ILE A 90 6.58 13.98 18.40
C ILE A 90 6.50 12.97 19.53
N TYR A 91 6.22 11.71 19.19
CA TYR A 91 6.33 10.62 20.15
C TYR A 91 7.81 10.33 20.42
N THR A 92 8.25 10.51 21.66
CA THR A 92 9.57 10.07 22.12
C THR A 92 9.41 8.77 22.90
N LEU A 93 10.25 7.77 22.63
CA LEU A 93 10.35 6.62 23.51
C LEU A 93 10.81 7.17 24.87
N GLY A 94 9.99 7.06 25.92
CA GLY A 94 10.40 7.42 27.27
C GLY A 94 11.68 6.65 27.67
N ALA A 95 12.42 7.18 28.65
CA ALA A 95 13.58 6.47 29.19
C ALA A 95 13.15 5.05 29.62
N ARG A 96 13.88 4.05 29.12
CA ARG A 96 13.69 2.64 29.49
C ARG A 96 13.94 2.41 30.97
#